data_AF-A0A8E0VE84-F1
#
_entry.id   AF-A0A8E0VE84-F1
#
_cell.length_a   1.000
_cell.length_b   1.000
_cell.length_c   1.000
_cell.angle_alpha   90.00
_cell.angle_beta   90.00
_cell.angle_gamma   90.00
#
_symmetry.space_group_name_H-M   'P 1'
#
loop_
_entity.id
_entity.type
_entity.pdbx_description
1 polymer ?
#
loop_
_entity_poly.entity_id
_entity_poly.type
_entity_poly.pdbx_seq_one_letter_code
_entity_poly.pdbx_strand_id
1 'polypeptide(L)'
;MFIFSGPYKHRSAVTCVQLSRNFIISSSDDGTVKLWDRRTGAYIRDLVRLDEAGRGAVVWRIVASETRLVCAVGSRSGIETTKLIVLRFEEPITDPITMATAHHCRPKAQTLPTPTVSQLVAASSHVFLSDDSLSDGLTA
;
A
#
# COMPACT_ATOMS: atom_id res chain seq x y z
N MET A 1 19.57 -16.95 7.16
CA MET A 1 19.40 -15.57 7.66
C MET A 1 19.37 -14.65 6.46
N PHE A 2 18.35 -13.81 6.32
CA PHE A 2 18.27 -12.81 5.26
C PHE A 2 18.48 -11.42 5.85
N ILE A 3 19.24 -10.58 5.14
CA ILE A 3 19.47 -9.19 5.50
C ILE A 3 18.81 -8.34 4.41
N PHE A 4 17.82 -7.53 4.80
CA PHE A 4 17.09 -6.64 3.89
C PHE A 4 17.93 -5.39 3.59
N SER A 5 18.98 -5.60 2.81
CA SER A 5 19.99 -4.62 2.41
C SER A 5 20.21 -4.69 0.88
N GLY A 6 21.14 -3.90 0.35
CA GLY A 6 21.45 -3.83 -1.08
C GLY A 6 20.94 -2.53 -1.74
N PRO A 7 20.76 -2.51 -3.07
CA PRO A 7 20.44 -1.28 -3.81
C PRO A 7 19.09 -0.66 -3.42
N TYR A 8 18.18 -1.47 -2.87
CA TYR A 8 16.84 -1.05 -2.45
C TYR A 8 16.68 -0.88 -0.93
N LYS A 9 17.79 -0.90 -0.18
CA LYS A 9 17.76 -0.70 1.28
C LYS A 9 17.09 0.64 1.65
N HIS A 10 16.57 0.71 2.87
CA HIS A 10 16.19 2.00 3.44
C HIS A 10 17.40 2.93 3.55
N ARG A 11 17.17 4.22 3.29
CA ARG A 11 18.21 5.26 3.31
C ARG A 11 18.33 5.95 4.67
N SER A 12 17.42 5.64 5.60
CA SER A 12 17.39 6.17 6.96
C SER A 12 16.88 5.08 7.94
N ALA A 13 16.64 5.46 9.20
CA ALA A 13 16.14 4.56 10.23
C ALA A 13 14.87 3.83 9.79
N VAL A 14 14.82 2.52 10.01
CA VAL A 14 13.59 1.73 9.87
C VAL A 14 12.76 1.98 11.13
N THR A 15 11.56 2.50 10.94
CA THR A 15 10.68 2.97 12.03
C THR A 15 9.72 1.89 12.50
N CYS A 16 9.30 1.00 11.59
CA CYS A 16 8.40 -0.10 11.90
C CYS A 16 8.56 -1.22 10.89
N VAL A 17 8.29 -2.46 11.35
CA VAL A 17 8.27 -3.66 10.51
C VAL A 17 7.00 -4.46 10.85
N GLN A 18 6.36 -5.00 9.83
CA GLN A 18 5.21 -5.90 9.94
C GLN A 18 5.48 -7.17 9.13
N LEU A 19 5.09 -8.30 9.70
CA LEU A 19 5.18 -9.60 9.05
C LEU A 19 3.78 -10.02 8.59
N SER A 20 3.70 -10.47 7.34
CA SER A 20 2.55 -11.19 6.80
C SER A 20 2.95 -12.66 6.53
N ARG A 21 2.00 -13.47 6.04
CA ARG A 21 2.24 -14.85 5.65
C ARG A 21 3.39 -14.96 4.64
N ASN A 22 3.37 -14.14 3.59
CA ASN A 22 4.32 -14.23 2.47
C ASN A 22 5.30 -13.06 2.40
N PHE A 23 5.05 -11.99 3.14
CA PHE A 23 5.77 -10.74 2.96
C PHE A 23 6.29 -10.15 4.27
N ILE A 24 7.30 -9.30 4.14
CA ILE A 24 7.70 -8.34 5.16
C ILE A 24 7.39 -6.96 4.63
N ILE A 25 6.86 -6.09 5.48
CA ILE A 25 6.60 -4.68 5.19
C ILE A 25 7.43 -3.86 6.16
N SER A 26 8.19 -2.89 5.67
CA SER A 26 9.00 -2.00 6.51
C SER A 26 8.77 -0.54 6.15
N SER A 27 8.72 0.32 7.17
CA SER A 27 8.63 1.79 6.99
C SER A 27 9.88 2.49 7.50
N SER A 28 10.14 3.72 7.04
CA SER A 28 11.35 4.45 7.40
C SER A 28 11.19 5.97 7.44
N ASP A 29 12.13 6.61 8.13
CA ASP A 29 12.43 8.05 8.06
C ASP A 29 12.85 8.52 6.67
N ASP A 30 13.15 7.61 5.74
CA ASP A 30 13.41 7.96 4.33
C ASP A 30 12.15 8.27 3.52
N GLY A 31 10.97 8.23 4.16
CA GLY A 31 9.67 8.53 3.56
C GLY A 31 9.08 7.38 2.75
N THR A 32 9.60 6.15 2.89
CA THR A 32 9.11 4.98 2.14
C THR A 32 8.54 3.88 3.02
N VAL A 33 7.62 3.11 2.44
CA VAL A 33 7.21 1.79 2.92
C VAL A 33 7.58 0.77 1.85
N LYS A 34 8.37 -0.24 2.21
CA LYS A 34 8.89 -1.26 1.30
C LYS A 34 8.26 -2.62 1.56
N LEU A 35 8.01 -3.36 0.47
CA LEU A 35 7.54 -4.74 0.48
C LEU A 35 8.68 -5.67 0.09
N TRP A 36 8.86 -6.72 0.87
CA TRP A 36 9.89 -7.74 0.68
C TRP A 36 9.27 -9.12 0.66
N ASP A 37 9.81 -10.00 -0.16
CA ASP A 37 9.47 -11.42 -0.12
C ASP A 37 10.08 -12.04 1.14
N ARG A 38 9.23 -12.63 1.99
CA ARG A 38 9.65 -13.19 3.28
C ARG A 38 10.54 -14.43 3.12
N ARG A 39 10.37 -15.19 2.05
CA ARG A 39 11.04 -16.48 1.83
C ARG A 39 12.44 -16.31 1.25
N THR A 40 12.61 -15.33 0.38
CA THR A 40 13.83 -15.09 -0.39
C THR A 40 14.60 -13.86 0.10
N GLY A 41 13.96 -12.97 0.85
CA GLY A 41 14.53 -11.69 1.25
C GLY A 41 14.55 -10.64 0.14
N ALA A 42 14.03 -10.96 -1.05
CA ALA A 42 14.07 -10.08 -2.19
C ALA A 42 13.20 -8.85 -1.97
N TYR A 43 13.72 -7.68 -2.37
CA TYR A 43 12.90 -6.49 -2.54
C TYR A 43 11.87 -6.73 -3.66
N ILE A 44 10.61 -6.38 -3.40
CA ILE A 44 9.55 -6.47 -4.41
C ILE A 44 9.26 -5.09 -4.97
N ARG A 45 8.86 -4.14 -4.11
CA ARG A 45 8.49 -2.77 -4.49
C ARG A 45 8.33 -1.84 -3.29
N ASP A 46 8.22 -0.55 -3.57
CA ASP A 46 7.74 0.45 -2.61
C ASP A 46 6.20 0.43 -2.63
N LEU A 47 5.57 0.30 -1.47
CA LEU A 47 4.11 0.43 -1.31
C LEU A 47 3.69 1.89 -1.15
N VAL A 48 4.55 2.68 -0.49
CA VAL A 48 4.37 4.12 -0.29
C VAL A 48 5.72 4.77 -0.52
N ARG A 49 5.69 5.91 -1.22
CA ARG A 49 6.78 6.87 -1.27
C ARG A 49 6.15 8.25 -1.15
N LEU A 50 6.47 8.95 -0.06
CA LEU A 50 6.00 10.32 0.14
C LEU A 50 6.68 11.24 -0.89
N ASP A 51 5.97 12.26 -1.35
CA ASP A 51 6.52 13.21 -2.33
C ASP A 51 7.76 13.93 -1.77
N GLU A 52 7.72 14.24 -0.48
CA GLU A 52 8.80 14.89 0.26
C GLU A 52 9.79 13.89 0.91
N ALA A 53 9.82 12.64 0.42
CA ALA A 53 10.74 11.60 0.88
C ALA A 53 12.21 12.02 0.76
N GLY A 54 12.94 11.98 1.87
CA GLY A 54 14.33 12.45 1.97
C GLY A 54 14.48 13.95 2.25
N ARG A 55 13.38 14.72 2.30
CA ARG A 55 13.36 16.14 2.69
C ARG A 55 12.76 16.37 4.08
N GLY A 56 12.50 15.30 4.82
CA GLY A 56 11.98 15.34 6.20
C GLY A 56 10.61 14.68 6.37
N ALA A 57 9.97 14.21 5.30
CA ALA A 57 8.79 13.38 5.39
C ALA A 57 9.14 11.97 5.88
N VAL A 58 8.37 11.47 6.85
CA VAL A 58 8.63 10.23 7.58
C VAL A 58 7.37 9.38 7.60
N VAL A 59 7.55 8.06 7.53
CA VAL A 59 6.52 7.10 7.91
C VAL A 59 6.86 6.56 9.30
N TRP A 60 6.12 6.97 10.34
CA TRP A 60 6.46 6.63 11.73
C TRP A 60 6.02 5.23 12.12
N ARG A 61 4.86 4.80 11.63
CA ARG A 61 4.31 3.50 11.99
C ARG A 61 3.45 2.96 10.86
N ILE A 62 3.50 1.64 10.70
CA ILE A 62 2.60 0.89 9.84
C ILE A 62 1.82 -0.14 10.65
N VAL A 63 0.59 -0.41 10.24
CA VAL A 63 -0.22 -1.54 10.70
C VAL A 63 -0.84 -2.20 9.48
N ALA A 64 -0.71 -3.52 9.37
CA ALA A 64 -1.17 -4.27 8.20
C ALA A 64 -2.16 -5.37 8.60
N SER A 65 -3.14 -5.59 7.74
CA SER A 65 -3.91 -6.84 7.65
C SER A 65 -3.60 -7.51 6.30
N GLU A 66 -4.27 -8.62 6.00
CA GLU A 66 -4.12 -9.28 4.69
C GLU A 66 -4.59 -8.38 3.53
N THR A 67 -5.53 -7.46 3.76
CA THR A 67 -6.16 -6.64 2.70
C THR A 67 -5.96 -5.14 2.88
N ARG A 68 -5.30 -4.69 3.94
CA ARG A 68 -5.12 -3.26 4.23
C ARG A 68 -3.76 -2.96 4.81
N LEU A 69 -3.24 -1.79 4.49
CA LEU A 69 -2.09 -1.19 5.13
C LEU A 69 -2.42 0.23 5.55
N VAL A 70 -2.22 0.54 6.83
CA VAL A 70 -2.37 1.88 7.39
C VAL A 70 -1.00 2.41 7.76
N CYS A 71 -0.68 3.62 7.30
CA CYS A 71 0.58 4.30 7.56
C CYS A 71 0.32 5.62 8.29
N ALA A 72 0.97 5.82 9.44
CA ALA A 72 1.05 7.13 10.09
C ALA A 72 2.25 7.89 9.51
N VAL A 73 1.99 9.01 8.86
CA VAL A 73 3.00 9.79 8.15
C VAL A 73 2.98 11.25 8.57
N GLY A 74 4.09 11.95 8.39
CA GLY A 74 4.20 13.38 8.63
C GLY A 74 5.65 13.84 8.65
N SER A 75 5.87 15.07 9.12
CA SER A 75 7.21 15.66 9.27
C SER A 75 7.33 16.43 10.58
N ARG A 76 8.55 16.50 11.12
CA ARG A 76 8.89 17.39 12.25
C ARG A 76 9.01 18.86 11.85
N SER A 77 9.20 19.15 10.56
CA SER A 77 9.41 20.50 10.01
C SER A 77 8.18 21.07 9.30
N GLY A 78 7.07 20.34 9.28
CA GLY A 78 5.84 20.75 8.58
C GLY A 78 5.85 20.57 7.06
N ILE A 79 6.94 20.05 6.47
CA ILE A 79 7.02 19.80 5.01
C ILE A 79 6.02 18.74 4.53
N GLU A 80 5.62 17.85 5.44
CA GLU A 80 4.61 16.82 5.22
C GLU A 80 3.59 16.92 6.34
N THR A 81 2.32 17.05 5.98
CA THR A 81 1.23 17.11 6.95
C THR A 81 1.09 15.78 7.68
N THR A 82 0.84 15.82 8.99
CA THR A 82 0.55 14.61 9.76
C THR A 82 -0.78 14.04 9.32
N LYS A 83 -0.77 12.86 8.71
CA LYS A 83 -1.97 12.18 8.18
C LYS A 83 -1.84 10.66 8.24
N LEU A 84 -2.95 9.99 8.00
CA LEU A 84 -2.98 8.54 7.79
C LEU A 84 -3.17 8.22 6.32
N ILE A 85 -2.33 7.36 5.77
CA ILE A 85 -2.52 6.79 4.43
C ILE A 85 -3.06 5.37 4.61
N VAL A 86 -4.20 5.08 3.96
CA VAL A 86 -4.82 3.75 3.98
C VAL A 86 -4.79 3.16 2.58
N LEU A 87 -3.99 2.13 2.38
CA LEU A 87 -4.00 1.33 1.16
C LEU A 87 -4.92 0.13 1.35
N ARG A 88 -5.71 -0.17 0.32
CA ARG A 88 -6.54 -1.38 0.24
C ARG A 88 -6.03 -2.27 -0.89
N PHE A 89 -5.94 -3.56 -0.62
CA PHE A 89 -5.57 -4.59 -1.57
C PHE A 89 -6.79 -5.49 -1.73
N GLU A 90 -7.45 -5.38 -2.89
CA GLU A 90 -8.61 -6.20 -3.24
C GLU A 90 -8.11 -7.51 -3.88
N GLU A 91 -8.76 -8.63 -3.56
CA GLU A 91 -8.62 -9.84 -4.38
C GLU A 91 -9.35 -9.57 -5.70
N PRO A 92 -8.70 -9.61 -6.89
CA PRO A 92 -9.44 -9.49 -8.13
C PRO A 92 -10.56 -10.53 -8.18
N ILE A 93 -11.74 -10.03 -8.47
CA ILE A 93 -12.98 -10.76 -8.54
C ILE A 93 -12.85 -11.81 -9.64
N THR A 94 -12.66 -13.08 -9.25
CA THR A 94 -12.70 -14.22 -10.17
C THR A 94 -14.15 -14.69 -10.37
N ASP A 95 -14.98 -13.85 -10.98
CA ASP A 95 -16.29 -14.26 -11.49
C ASP A 95 -16.23 -14.39 -13.02
N PRO A 96 -16.50 -15.58 -13.61
CA PRO A 96 -16.41 -15.81 -15.05
C PRO A 96 -17.35 -14.94 -15.91
N ILE A 97 -18.38 -14.33 -15.31
CA ILE A 97 -19.49 -13.68 -16.04
C ILE A 97 -19.20 -12.19 -16.31
N THR A 98 -18.35 -11.53 -15.52
CA THR A 98 -18.14 -10.06 -15.64
C THR A 98 -17.11 -9.67 -16.70
N MET A 99 -16.42 -10.62 -17.36
CA MET A 99 -15.59 -10.29 -18.52
C MET A 99 -16.41 -9.89 -19.76
N ALA A 100 -17.73 -10.16 -19.80
CA ALA A 100 -18.56 -9.88 -20.98
C ALA A 100 -19.45 -8.62 -20.86
N THR A 101 -19.73 -8.11 -19.66
CA THR A 101 -20.67 -7.00 -19.49
C THR A 101 -20.30 -6.09 -18.32
N ALA A 102 -19.23 -5.32 -18.47
CA ALA A 102 -18.93 -4.18 -17.61
C ALA A 102 -19.81 -2.97 -17.95
N HIS A 103 -21.15 -3.12 -17.98
CA HIS A 103 -22.13 -2.04 -17.95
C HIS A 103 -23.51 -2.64 -17.63
N HIS A 104 -23.82 -2.86 -16.35
CA HIS A 104 -25.14 -2.66 -15.70
C HIS A 104 -25.27 -3.46 -14.40
N CYS A 105 -25.76 -2.79 -13.36
CA CYS A 105 -26.00 -3.31 -12.02
C CYS A 105 -27.11 -4.38 -11.98
N ARG A 106 -26.89 -5.50 -11.25
CA ARG A 106 -27.81 -6.04 -10.21
C ARG A 106 -27.28 -7.33 -9.53
N PRO A 107 -27.84 -7.74 -8.36
CA PRO A 107 -27.26 -8.74 -7.45
C PRO A 107 -27.94 -10.12 -7.52
N LYS A 108 -27.19 -11.22 -7.27
CA LYS A 108 -27.38 -12.18 -6.14
C LYS A 108 -26.45 -13.41 -6.26
N ALA A 109 -25.83 -13.72 -5.12
CA ALA A 109 -25.28 -14.98 -4.60
C ALA A 109 -25.14 -16.24 -5.50
N GLN A 110 -23.92 -16.78 -5.59
CA GLN A 110 -23.61 -18.21 -5.50
C GLN A 110 -22.12 -18.46 -5.19
N THR A 111 -21.84 -19.33 -4.23
CA THR A 111 -20.50 -19.66 -3.73
C THR A 111 -19.84 -20.77 -4.57
N LEU A 112 -18.68 -20.50 -5.18
CA LEU A 112 -17.80 -21.48 -5.84
C LEU A 112 -16.35 -21.38 -5.28
N PRO A 113 -15.52 -22.44 -5.41
CA PRO A 113 -14.31 -22.62 -4.61
C PRO A 113 -13.18 -21.65 -5.00
N THR A 114 -12.43 -21.23 -3.99
CA THR A 114 -11.46 -20.14 -4.02
C THR A 114 -10.19 -20.48 -4.82
N PRO A 115 -9.80 -19.70 -5.85
CA PRO A 115 -8.51 -19.86 -6.51
C PRO A 115 -7.34 -19.31 -5.66
N THR A 116 -6.12 -19.75 -5.97
CA THR A 116 -4.94 -19.50 -5.13
C THR A 116 -4.24 -18.17 -5.43
N VAL A 117 -3.75 -17.52 -4.36
CA VAL A 117 -3.07 -16.21 -4.33
C VAL A 117 -1.95 -16.05 -5.38
N SER A 118 -1.29 -17.14 -5.78
CA SER A 118 -0.22 -17.12 -6.80
C SER A 118 -0.69 -16.66 -8.17
N GLN A 119 -1.95 -16.90 -8.53
CA GLN A 119 -2.53 -16.53 -9.83
C GLN A 119 -2.95 -15.06 -9.88
N LEU A 120 -3.03 -14.41 -8.72
CA LEU A 120 -3.62 -13.09 -8.52
C LEU A 120 -2.62 -11.93 -8.64
N VAL A 121 -1.35 -12.18 -8.32
CA VAL A 121 -0.30 -11.15 -8.22
C VAL A 121 0.23 -10.72 -9.60
N ALA A 122 -0.09 -11.45 -10.67
CA ALA A 122 0.38 -11.14 -12.02
C ALA A 122 -0.40 -10.02 -12.73
N ALA A 123 -1.58 -9.63 -12.23
CA ALA A 123 -2.50 -8.78 -12.99
C ALA A 123 -3.28 -7.80 -12.11
N SER A 124 -2.67 -6.71 -11.65
CA SER A 124 -3.34 -5.40 -11.67
C SER A 124 -2.39 -4.29 -11.23
N SER A 125 -2.19 -3.32 -12.11
CA SER A 125 -1.46 -2.08 -11.86
C SER A 125 -2.36 -0.91 -12.24
N HIS A 126 -3.13 -0.38 -11.29
CA HIS A 126 -3.76 0.94 -11.41
C HIS A 126 -3.86 1.60 -10.02
N VAL A 127 -3.21 2.75 -9.88
CA VAL A 127 -3.31 3.67 -8.75
C VAL A 127 -4.30 4.77 -9.16
N PHE A 128 -5.33 5.01 -8.36
CA PHE A 128 -6.17 6.21 -8.45
C PHE A 128 -5.74 7.19 -7.35
N LEU A 129 -5.40 8.41 -7.75
CA LEU A 129 -5.35 9.58 -6.87
C LEU A 129 -6.76 10.18 -6.82
N SER A 130 -7.27 10.45 -5.62
CA SER A 130 -8.47 11.26 -5.43
C SER A 130 -8.07 12.67 -5.00
N ASP A 131 -8.47 13.66 -5.80
CA ASP A 131 -8.34 15.09 -5.52
C ASP A 131 -9.22 15.53 -4.34
N ASP A 132 -8.68 16.41 -3.51
CA ASP A 132 -9.37 17.17 -2.46
C ASP A 132 -10.07 18.39 -3.09
N SER A 133 -11.38 18.55 -2.86
CA SER A 133 -12.05 19.84 -3.06
C SER A 133 -13.15 20.05 -2.02
N LEU A 134 -12.79 20.62 -0.87
CA LEU A 134 -13.69 21.38 0.01
C LEU A 134 -12.84 22.45 0.71
N SER A 135 -12.85 23.66 0.16
CA SER A 135 -12.50 24.87 0.90
C SER A 135 -13.69 25.82 0.84
N ASP A 136 -14.38 25.93 1.97
CA ASP A 136 -15.34 27.00 2.27
C ASP A 136 -14.64 28.36 2.19
N GLY A 137 -15.30 29.32 1.56
CA GLY A 137 -14.92 30.72 1.53
C GLY A 137 -16.17 31.60 1.53
N LEU A 138 -16.75 31.83 2.71
CA LEU A 138 -17.62 32.97 2.95
C LEU A 138 -16.76 34.22 3.12
N THR A 139 -16.82 35.15 2.17
CA THR A 139 -16.69 36.59 2.41
C THR A 139 -17.36 37.35 1.26
N ALA A 140 -18.50 37.97 1.55
CA ALA A 140 -19.00 39.20 0.95
C ALA A 140 -19.93 39.87 1.98
#